data_AF-A0A6G8CFF9-F1
#
_entry.id   AF-A0A6G8CFF9-F1
#
_cell.length_a   1.000
_cell.length_b   1.000
_cell.length_c   1.000
_cell.angle_alpha   90.00
_cell.angle_beta   90.00
_cell.angle_gamma   90.00
#
_symmetry.space_group_name_H-M   'P 1'
#
loop_
_entity.id
_entity.type
_entity.pdbx_description
1 polymer ?
#
loop_
_entity_poly.entity_id
_entity_poly.type
_entity_poly.pdbx_seq_one_letter_code
_entity_poly.pdbx_strand_id
1 'polypeptide(L)'
;MVANQFPPLLRYTQPWFAYWAFFLVLILRATTAQAQTPTWQMAMAVSQAASSITSIRATATDANGNVFLVGNLYGTATFGGTTLTSAGNNDIFVAKWSSATKSFVWAQRAGGAGFGSDYATAIAVNGSNIYIAGAFQSPTVDFGSITLANFDNSTNTADIVVAKLVDAGSSGSFVWAQRAGGVGADEAKTLAINGTSIYVGGFFSSPTVSFGSLSLTHANAGTKDMFVVKLRDEGSSSSFVWAQQAGGGGEDIAEGLAVSGQSVYAVGSYTSAVAQFDGTSLTNTVANTSISADGFVVKITDAGTAGSFAWALRCGGDRLDYANSIAASGTSVYVGGFFSSPTVGFGSLSLTNVSAGTYDIFVAKVTDTGSAASFIWAQQAGGIKNEYPSSLAVNGRNIYIAGYFLSATAAFGSTSVTNLDNSTNTADIVVAKLTDAGPSGSFVWSQQAGGSDSDMGWGLAVDAQGMNVYVVGSVVGTTAKFGSQPIAAADSRNQVAYVASLSDNTILGSSSPGQLAGVSVYPNPAHNTATIRLPLTRYSARVRFTIIDGLGRVVQTCWAASQANNLDYPLDLTDLSPGLYALWVQAGAESSVLRLVID
;
A
#
# COMPACT_ATOMS: atom_id res chain seq x y z
N MET A 1 -27.93 -77.55 43.84
CA MET A 1 -26.46 -77.77 43.81
C MET A 1 -25.85 -76.70 42.91
N VAL A 2 -24.91 -75.93 43.47
CA VAL A 2 -23.87 -75.10 42.78
C VAL A 2 -24.42 -73.96 41.89
N ALA A 3 -24.54 -72.72 42.39
CA ALA A 3 -23.50 -71.68 42.52
C ALA A 3 -22.88 -71.24 41.19
N ASN A 4 -23.19 -70.01 40.75
CA ASN A 4 -22.17 -69.08 40.27
C ASN A 4 -22.67 -67.63 40.38
N GLN A 5 -21.78 -66.79 40.91
CA GLN A 5 -22.00 -65.42 41.35
C GLN A 5 -21.91 -64.42 40.20
N PHE A 6 -22.67 -63.32 40.26
CA PHE A 6 -22.20 -61.93 40.06
C PHE A 6 -23.20 -60.94 40.71
N PRO A 7 -22.74 -59.74 41.18
CA PRO A 7 -23.41 -58.90 42.18
C PRO A 7 -24.42 -57.86 41.58
N PRO A 8 -25.14 -57.08 42.41
CA PRO A 8 -26.46 -56.55 42.05
C PRO A 8 -26.51 -55.04 41.70
N LEU A 9 -27.59 -54.68 40.99
CA LEU A 9 -28.45 -53.48 41.13
C LEU A 9 -27.79 -52.09 40.92
N LEU A 10 -28.17 -51.30 39.91
CA LEU A 10 -29.20 -50.22 39.93
C LEU A 10 -28.89 -49.32 38.68
N ARG A 11 -29.78 -48.71 37.89
CA ARG A 11 -31.16 -48.20 38.03
C ARG A 11 -31.79 -48.02 36.64
N TYR A 12 -33.10 -48.22 36.58
CA TYR A 12 -34.13 -47.66 35.69
C TYR A 12 -33.83 -46.21 35.19
N THR A 13 -34.30 -45.65 34.07
CA THR A 13 -35.44 -45.89 33.16
C THR A 13 -35.21 -45.00 31.92
N GLN A 14 -35.44 -45.50 30.71
CA GLN A 14 -36.00 -44.69 29.59
C GLN A 14 -37.52 -44.51 29.87
N PRO A 15 -38.27 -43.53 29.31
CA PRO A 15 -38.08 -42.97 27.97
C PRO A 15 -38.43 -41.48 27.73
N TRP A 16 -37.90 -40.95 26.62
CA TRP A 16 -38.49 -39.97 25.68
C TRP A 16 -38.79 -38.54 26.16
N PHE A 17 -37.88 -37.60 25.85
CA PHE A 17 -38.16 -36.25 25.30
C PHE A 17 -36.82 -35.54 25.05
N ALA A 18 -36.15 -35.82 23.93
CA ALA A 18 -34.95 -35.08 23.52
C ALA A 18 -34.78 -35.10 21.99
N TYR A 19 -35.81 -34.65 21.27
CA TYR A 19 -35.76 -34.47 19.81
C TYR A 19 -36.19 -33.06 19.39
N TRP A 20 -35.81 -32.02 20.13
CA TRP A 20 -36.06 -30.62 19.73
C TRP A 20 -34.94 -29.64 20.12
N ALA A 21 -33.71 -30.14 20.34
CA ALA A 21 -32.56 -29.30 20.71
C ALA A 21 -31.37 -29.37 19.73
N PHE A 22 -31.54 -30.00 18.56
CA PHE A 22 -30.43 -30.22 17.61
C PHE A 22 -30.60 -29.55 16.24
N PHE A 23 -31.59 -28.65 16.07
CA PHE A 23 -31.88 -28.02 14.78
C PHE A 23 -31.91 -26.49 14.76
N LEU A 24 -31.47 -25.82 15.83
CA LEU A 24 -31.45 -24.34 15.89
C LEU A 24 -30.14 -23.73 16.44
N VAL A 25 -29.00 -24.40 16.24
CA VAL A 25 -27.65 -23.85 16.49
C VAL A 25 -26.74 -24.00 15.25
N LEU A 26 -27.34 -24.19 14.06
CA LEU A 26 -26.58 -24.44 12.82
C LEU A 26 -26.77 -23.40 11.72
N ILE A 27 -27.37 -22.23 11.99
CA ILE A 27 -27.33 -21.09 11.05
C ILE A 27 -27.21 -19.78 11.84
N LEU A 28 -26.07 -19.59 12.49
CA LEU A 28 -25.48 -18.27 12.77
C LEU A 28 -23.96 -18.47 12.83
N ARG A 29 -23.39 -19.09 11.79
CA ARG A 29 -22.05 -18.67 11.39
C ARG A 29 -22.27 -17.25 10.92
N ALA A 30 -21.72 -16.27 11.64
CA ALA A 30 -21.43 -14.98 11.04
C ALA A 30 -20.56 -15.30 9.83
N THR A 31 -21.18 -15.41 8.65
CA THR A 31 -20.47 -15.25 7.40
C THR A 31 -19.98 -13.82 7.49
N THR A 32 -18.70 -13.64 7.83
CA THR A 32 -18.01 -12.42 7.46
C THR A 32 -18.29 -12.27 5.97
N ALA A 33 -19.14 -11.33 5.61
CA ALA A 33 -19.29 -10.93 4.23
C ALA A 33 -17.86 -10.55 3.81
N GLN A 34 -17.25 -11.40 2.99
CA GLN A 34 -15.97 -11.08 2.38
C GLN A 34 -16.25 -9.82 1.58
N ALA A 35 -15.47 -8.76 1.83
CA ALA A 35 -15.50 -7.60 0.96
C ALA A 35 -15.33 -8.10 -0.48
N GLN A 36 -16.17 -7.64 -1.41
CA GLN A 36 -15.97 -7.98 -2.81
C GLN A 36 -14.55 -7.58 -3.21
N THR A 37 -13.82 -8.50 -3.83
CA THR A 37 -12.52 -8.18 -4.44
C THR A 37 -12.70 -6.95 -5.33
N PRO A 38 -11.93 -5.88 -5.12
CA PRO A 38 -12.11 -4.65 -5.87
C PRO A 38 -11.83 -4.90 -7.34
N THR A 39 -12.60 -4.29 -8.24
CA THR A 39 -12.37 -4.38 -9.68
C THR A 39 -11.50 -3.22 -10.16
N TRP A 40 -10.67 -3.48 -11.16
CA TRP A 40 -9.89 -2.45 -11.86
C TRP A 40 -10.83 -1.39 -12.43
N GLN A 41 -10.65 -0.14 -11.98
CA GLN A 41 -11.49 0.98 -12.40
C GLN A 41 -10.97 1.66 -13.66
N MET A 42 -9.65 1.62 -13.86
CA MET A 42 -8.96 2.24 -14.99
C MET A 42 -7.60 1.60 -15.17
N ALA A 43 -7.18 1.47 -16.43
CA ALA A 43 -5.80 1.25 -16.82
C ALA A 43 -5.52 2.06 -18.08
N MET A 44 -4.38 2.73 -18.12
CA MET A 44 -3.97 3.59 -19.23
C MET A 44 -2.47 3.41 -19.48
N ALA A 45 -2.12 3.08 -20.72
CA ALA A 45 -0.74 3.02 -21.19
C ALA A 45 -0.25 4.43 -21.58
N VAL A 46 1.05 4.68 -21.40
CA VAL A 46 1.73 5.84 -21.98
C VAL A 46 1.83 5.64 -23.49
N SER A 47 1.46 6.67 -24.26
CA SER A 47 1.62 6.63 -25.71
C SER A 47 3.10 6.76 -26.07
N GLN A 48 3.62 5.94 -26.96
CA GLN A 48 5.02 6.00 -27.38
C GLN A 48 5.21 5.67 -28.85
N ALA A 49 6.30 6.16 -29.43
CA ALA A 49 6.69 5.83 -30.80
C ALA A 49 7.18 4.38 -30.90
N ALA A 50 7.23 3.83 -32.12
CA ALA A 50 7.83 2.53 -32.36
C ALA A 50 9.27 2.46 -31.85
N SER A 51 9.71 1.30 -31.36
CA SER A 51 11.05 1.08 -30.78
C SER A 51 11.39 1.92 -29.54
N SER A 52 10.44 2.70 -29.00
CA SER A 52 10.61 3.40 -27.73
C SER A 52 10.33 2.47 -26.55
N ILE A 53 10.87 2.78 -25.38
CA ILE A 53 10.68 2.02 -24.14
C ILE A 53 10.29 3.01 -23.05
N THR A 54 9.22 2.70 -22.32
CA THR A 54 8.85 3.44 -21.12
C THR A 54 8.58 2.50 -19.96
N SER A 55 8.99 2.89 -18.76
CA SER A 55 8.66 2.18 -17.53
C SER A 55 8.52 3.16 -16.38
N ILE A 56 7.40 3.13 -15.66
CA ILE A 56 7.24 3.90 -14.43
C ILE A 56 7.76 3.06 -13.27
N ARG A 57 8.66 3.63 -12.46
CA ARG A 57 9.32 2.93 -11.35
C ARG A 57 8.67 3.21 -10.00
N ALA A 58 8.24 4.45 -9.78
CA ALA A 58 7.62 4.85 -8.52
C ALA A 58 6.51 5.88 -8.74
N THR A 59 5.61 5.97 -7.76
CA THR A 59 4.49 6.90 -7.76
C THR A 59 4.15 7.38 -6.36
N ALA A 60 3.60 8.58 -6.26
CA ALA A 60 3.10 9.17 -5.03
C ALA A 60 1.84 9.99 -5.33
N THR A 61 0.95 10.13 -4.34
CA THR A 61 -0.28 10.92 -4.44
C THR A 61 -0.17 12.24 -3.68
N ASP A 62 -0.87 13.28 -4.13
CA ASP A 62 -1.16 14.45 -3.29
C ASP A 62 -2.48 14.28 -2.54
N ALA A 63 -2.79 15.26 -1.67
CA ALA A 63 -4.04 15.29 -0.91
C ALA A 63 -5.30 15.44 -1.78
N ASN A 64 -5.16 15.89 -3.03
CA ASN A 64 -6.26 16.00 -4.00
C ASN A 64 -6.45 14.70 -4.82
N GLY A 65 -5.61 13.68 -4.58
CA GLY A 65 -5.62 12.43 -5.32
C GLY A 65 -5.00 12.51 -6.71
N ASN A 66 -4.24 13.57 -7.04
CA ASN A 66 -3.39 13.55 -8.22
C ASN A 66 -2.25 12.56 -8.01
N VAL A 67 -1.83 11.92 -9.07
CA VAL A 67 -0.79 10.89 -9.06
C VAL A 67 0.44 11.45 -9.75
N PHE A 68 1.54 11.55 -9.02
CA PHE A 68 2.84 11.90 -9.55
C PHE A 68 3.63 10.61 -9.76
N LEU A 69 4.37 10.57 -10.85
CA LEU A 69 5.04 9.35 -11.30
C LEU A 69 6.39 9.68 -11.91
N VAL A 70 7.33 8.79 -11.66
CA VAL A 70 8.70 8.88 -12.15
C VAL A 70 9.10 7.58 -12.81
N GLY A 71 9.86 7.67 -13.89
CA GLY A 71 10.29 6.51 -14.65
C GLY A 71 11.38 6.80 -15.66
N ASN A 72 11.62 5.82 -16.50
CA ASN A 72 12.68 5.82 -17.50
C ASN A 72 12.07 5.86 -18.90
N LEU A 73 12.68 6.62 -19.81
CA LEU A 73 12.27 6.82 -21.18
C LEU A 73 13.48 6.58 -22.11
N TYR A 74 13.33 5.68 -23.07
CA TYR A 74 14.19 5.58 -24.24
C TYR A 74 13.35 5.85 -25.49
N GLY A 75 13.81 6.73 -26.38
CA GLY A 75 13.08 7.13 -27.57
C GLY A 75 12.06 8.24 -27.27
N THR A 76 10.84 8.13 -27.82
CA THR A 76 9.82 9.19 -27.74
C THR A 76 8.52 8.69 -27.12
N ALA A 77 8.00 9.43 -26.13
CA ALA A 77 6.74 9.15 -25.47
C ALA A 77 5.88 10.42 -25.31
N THR A 78 4.56 10.24 -25.30
CA THR A 78 3.57 11.31 -25.19
C THR A 78 2.68 11.09 -23.98
N PHE A 79 2.66 12.11 -23.11
CA PHE A 79 1.89 12.19 -21.88
C PHE A 79 0.79 13.24 -22.07
N GLY A 80 -0.39 12.80 -22.51
CA GLY A 80 -1.48 13.72 -22.84
C GLY A 80 -1.07 14.63 -24.01
N GLY A 81 -0.96 15.94 -23.75
CA GLY A 81 -0.50 16.92 -24.75
C GLY A 81 1.01 17.15 -24.80
N THR A 82 1.80 16.51 -23.92
CA THR A 82 3.25 16.74 -23.83
C THR A 82 4.02 15.56 -24.43
N THR A 83 4.87 15.81 -25.43
CA THR A 83 5.78 14.80 -26.00
C THR A 83 7.20 15.02 -25.48
N LEU A 84 7.82 13.93 -25.00
CA LEU A 84 9.20 13.89 -24.52
C LEU A 84 10.02 12.95 -25.41
N THR A 85 11.28 13.31 -25.66
CA THR A 85 12.25 12.48 -26.39
C THR A 85 13.53 12.38 -25.56
N SER A 86 14.07 11.18 -25.37
CA SER A 86 15.35 10.99 -24.67
C SER A 86 16.50 11.69 -25.43
N ALA A 87 17.42 12.30 -24.70
CA ALA A 87 18.61 12.97 -25.25
C ALA A 87 19.74 11.97 -25.54
N GLY A 88 19.79 10.87 -24.80
CA GLY A 88 20.73 9.77 -24.97
C GLY A 88 20.00 8.43 -24.92
N ASN A 89 20.53 7.53 -24.09
CA ASN A 89 19.95 6.21 -23.85
C ASN A 89 18.65 6.33 -23.04
N ASN A 90 18.60 5.80 -21.81
CA ASN A 90 17.45 6.03 -20.94
C ASN A 90 17.57 7.37 -20.25
N ASP A 91 16.49 8.14 -20.24
CA ASP A 91 16.35 9.39 -19.51
C ASP A 91 15.26 9.27 -18.45
N ILE A 92 15.35 10.12 -17.42
CA ILE A 92 14.32 10.30 -16.41
C ILE A 92 13.13 11.05 -17.04
N PHE A 93 11.91 10.61 -16.73
CA PHE A 93 10.73 11.46 -16.85
C PHE A 93 9.99 11.55 -15.50
N VAL A 94 9.38 12.72 -15.28
CA VAL A 94 8.44 12.98 -14.19
C VAL A 94 7.15 13.47 -14.81
N ALA A 95 6.01 12.94 -14.39
CA ALA A 95 4.72 13.40 -14.89
C ALA A 95 3.67 13.47 -13.79
N LYS A 96 2.62 14.24 -14.06
CA LYS A 96 1.42 14.33 -13.24
C LYS A 96 0.24 13.75 -14.00
N TRP A 97 -0.47 12.84 -13.36
CA TRP A 97 -1.74 12.29 -13.81
C TRP A 97 -2.87 12.75 -12.89
N SER A 98 -3.93 13.27 -13.48
CA SER A 98 -5.12 13.73 -12.77
C SER A 98 -6.12 12.60 -12.67
N SER A 99 -6.46 12.21 -11.44
CA SER A 99 -7.49 11.20 -11.18
C SER A 99 -8.90 11.66 -11.54
N ALA A 100 -9.15 12.97 -11.42
CA ALA A 100 -10.43 13.58 -11.74
C ALA A 100 -10.73 13.55 -13.25
N THR A 101 -9.72 13.86 -14.09
CA THR A 101 -9.88 13.90 -15.55
C THR A 101 -9.41 12.62 -16.24
N LYS A 102 -8.76 11.71 -15.49
CA LYS A 102 -8.15 10.47 -15.98
C LYS A 102 -7.16 10.71 -17.13
N SER A 103 -6.37 11.76 -17.02
CA SER A 103 -5.43 12.18 -18.08
C SER A 103 -4.11 12.72 -17.49
N PHE A 104 -3.03 12.61 -18.26
CA PHE A 104 -1.80 13.33 -17.95
C PHE A 104 -2.02 14.84 -18.08
N VAL A 105 -1.46 15.60 -17.14
CA VAL A 105 -1.57 17.06 -17.07
C VAL A 105 -0.31 17.71 -17.63
N TRP A 106 0.85 17.23 -17.20
CA TRP A 106 2.16 17.68 -17.68
C TRP A 106 3.18 16.55 -17.51
N ALA A 107 4.28 16.64 -18.25
CA ALA A 107 5.46 15.81 -18.08
C ALA A 107 6.75 16.63 -18.25
N GLN A 108 7.84 16.21 -17.62
CA GLN A 108 9.17 16.79 -17.68
C GLN A 108 10.20 15.68 -17.88
N ARG A 109 11.23 15.94 -18.68
CA ARG A 109 12.38 15.05 -18.88
C ARG A 109 13.57 15.59 -18.10
N ALA A 110 14.39 14.70 -17.54
CA ALA A 110 15.76 14.99 -17.18
C ALA A 110 16.68 13.89 -17.70
N GLY A 111 17.82 14.25 -18.28
CA GLY A 111 18.67 13.27 -18.94
C GLY A 111 19.76 13.90 -19.79
N GLY A 112 20.87 13.20 -19.92
CA GLY A 112 22.06 13.59 -20.66
C GLY A 112 22.15 12.99 -22.06
N ALA A 113 23.08 13.52 -22.86
CA ALA A 113 23.45 12.89 -24.11
C ALA A 113 24.43 11.72 -23.86
N GLY A 114 24.52 10.81 -24.81
CA GLY A 114 25.47 9.69 -24.79
C GLY A 114 24.82 8.34 -24.52
N PHE A 115 25.64 7.35 -24.15
CA PHE A 115 25.22 5.95 -23.99
C PHE A 115 24.83 5.58 -22.54
N GLY A 116 25.15 6.44 -21.57
CA GLY A 116 24.78 6.23 -20.16
C GLY A 116 23.27 6.27 -19.95
N SER A 117 22.76 5.41 -19.06
CA SER A 117 21.36 5.44 -18.64
C SER A 117 21.19 6.31 -17.42
N ASP A 118 20.23 7.23 -17.51
CA ASP A 118 19.78 8.09 -16.43
C ASP A 118 18.39 7.63 -16.00
N TYR A 119 18.19 7.45 -14.70
CA TYR A 119 16.97 6.86 -14.18
C TYR A 119 16.65 7.34 -12.77
N ALA A 120 15.35 7.34 -12.46
CA ALA A 120 14.87 7.66 -11.13
C ALA A 120 14.09 6.47 -10.57
N THR A 121 14.35 6.21 -9.29
CA THR A 121 13.91 5.03 -8.56
C THR A 121 12.83 5.38 -7.54
N ALA A 122 12.80 6.63 -7.07
CA ALA A 122 11.91 7.06 -6.01
C ALA A 122 11.33 8.46 -6.24
N ILE A 123 10.13 8.68 -5.69
CA ILE A 123 9.41 9.96 -5.70
C ILE A 123 8.68 10.16 -4.37
N ALA A 124 8.66 11.38 -3.87
CA ALA A 124 7.79 11.80 -2.76
C ALA A 124 7.23 13.21 -3.00
N VAL A 125 6.07 13.49 -2.41
CA VAL A 125 5.31 14.73 -2.65
C VAL A 125 4.94 15.39 -1.33
N ASN A 126 5.16 16.69 -1.21
CA ASN A 126 4.71 17.52 -0.09
C ASN A 126 4.13 18.84 -0.63
N GLY A 127 2.80 18.92 -0.65
CA GLY A 127 2.08 20.02 -1.28
C GLY A 127 2.40 20.08 -2.77
N SER A 128 2.87 21.22 -3.25
CA SER A 128 3.32 21.40 -4.64
C SER A 128 4.76 20.94 -4.89
N ASN A 129 5.51 20.57 -3.85
CA ASN A 129 6.91 20.13 -4.00
C ASN A 129 6.96 18.64 -4.29
N ILE A 130 7.73 18.29 -5.32
CA ILE A 130 7.97 16.92 -5.74
C ILE A 130 9.46 16.68 -5.64
N TYR A 131 9.86 15.61 -4.95
CA TYR A 131 11.25 15.21 -4.82
C TYR A 131 11.45 13.86 -5.50
N ILE A 132 12.51 13.75 -6.29
CA ILE A 132 12.91 12.51 -6.94
C ILE A 132 14.33 12.15 -6.54
N ALA A 133 14.61 10.85 -6.50
CA ALA A 133 15.96 10.33 -6.34
C ALA A 133 16.21 9.20 -7.35
N GLY A 134 17.48 9.03 -7.70
CA GLY A 134 17.92 8.00 -8.64
C GLY A 134 19.41 8.09 -8.90
N ALA A 135 19.79 7.71 -10.11
CA ALA A 135 21.17 7.82 -10.56
C ALA A 135 21.26 8.20 -12.04
N PHE A 136 22.42 8.71 -12.44
CA PHE A 136 22.70 9.07 -13.82
C PHE A 136 24.09 8.57 -14.23
N GLN A 137 24.22 8.09 -15.46
CA GLN A 137 25.47 7.57 -16.03
C GLN A 137 25.98 8.47 -17.16
N SER A 138 25.16 9.40 -17.64
CA SER A 138 25.58 10.38 -18.62
C SER A 138 26.70 11.28 -18.06
N PRO A 139 27.68 11.70 -18.87
CA PRO A 139 28.71 12.67 -18.48
C PRO A 139 28.17 13.93 -17.81
N THR A 140 27.03 14.40 -18.30
CA THR A 140 26.25 15.47 -17.71
C THR A 140 24.78 15.14 -17.84
N VAL A 141 23.99 15.49 -16.83
CA VAL A 141 22.54 15.31 -16.80
C VAL A 141 21.85 16.68 -16.65
N ASP A 142 20.85 16.93 -17.48
CA ASP A 142 20.10 18.19 -17.48
C ASP A 142 18.74 18.04 -16.80
N PHE A 143 18.46 18.91 -15.83
CA PHE A 143 17.20 19.09 -15.13
C PHE A 143 16.63 20.48 -15.47
N GLY A 144 16.02 20.60 -16.65
CA GLY A 144 15.62 21.91 -17.18
C GLY A 144 16.84 22.76 -17.52
N SER A 145 17.07 23.85 -16.79
CA SER A 145 18.26 24.72 -16.95
C SER A 145 19.41 24.37 -16.00
N ILE A 146 19.27 23.31 -15.20
CA ILE A 146 20.27 22.88 -14.21
C ILE A 146 21.04 21.71 -14.80
N THR A 147 22.34 21.87 -15.02
CA THR A 147 23.21 20.79 -15.49
C THR A 147 24.10 20.32 -14.36
N LEU A 148 24.10 19.00 -14.10
CA LEU A 148 25.04 18.35 -13.20
C LEU A 148 26.01 17.52 -14.03
N ALA A 149 27.28 17.51 -13.65
CA ALA A 149 28.27 16.59 -14.23
C ALA A 149 28.33 15.30 -13.39
N ASN A 150 28.67 14.18 -14.01
CA ASN A 150 29.05 12.96 -13.31
C ASN A 150 30.45 13.17 -12.67
N PHE A 151 30.74 12.49 -11.56
CA PHE A 151 32.02 12.50 -10.87
C PHE A 151 33.11 11.83 -11.69
N ASP A 152 32.75 10.82 -12.47
CA ASP A 152 33.60 10.33 -13.53
C ASP A 152 32.94 10.50 -14.90
N ASN A 153 33.78 10.77 -15.90
CA ASN A 153 33.33 10.92 -17.29
C ASN A 153 33.36 9.57 -18.03
N SER A 154 33.29 8.46 -17.29
CA SER A 154 33.17 7.12 -17.86
C SER A 154 31.70 6.78 -18.00
N THR A 155 31.30 6.17 -19.11
CA THR A 155 29.88 5.92 -19.42
C THR A 155 29.29 4.72 -18.67
N ASN A 156 29.93 4.26 -17.59
CA ASN A 156 29.70 2.95 -16.99
C ASN A 156 29.65 2.94 -15.45
N THR A 157 29.70 4.11 -14.81
CA THR A 157 29.42 4.29 -13.39
C THR A 157 28.26 5.27 -13.24
N ALA A 158 27.36 4.95 -12.33
CA ALA A 158 26.21 5.79 -12.04
C ALA A 158 26.54 6.65 -10.82
N ASP A 159 26.08 7.89 -10.83
CA ASP A 159 26.15 8.79 -9.67
C ASP A 159 24.75 9.11 -9.15
N ILE A 160 24.66 9.35 -7.86
CA ILE A 160 23.42 9.68 -7.18
C ILE A 160 22.93 11.06 -7.63
N VAL A 161 21.64 11.16 -7.92
CA VAL A 161 20.95 12.44 -8.08
C VAL A 161 19.72 12.53 -7.21
N VAL A 162 19.54 13.71 -6.62
CA VAL A 162 18.31 14.12 -5.91
C VAL A 162 17.86 15.44 -6.50
N ALA A 163 16.61 15.54 -6.93
CA ALA A 163 16.08 16.76 -7.54
C ALA A 163 14.71 17.13 -7.00
N LYS A 164 14.42 18.42 -7.04
CA LYS A 164 13.11 18.98 -6.70
C LYS A 164 12.45 19.60 -7.92
N LEU A 165 11.16 19.32 -8.06
CA LEU A 165 10.25 20.05 -8.93
C LEU A 165 9.18 20.76 -8.11
N VAL A 166 8.58 21.78 -8.71
CA VAL A 166 7.34 22.39 -8.23
C VAL A 166 6.23 22.17 -9.24
N ASP A 167 5.09 21.66 -8.78
CA ASP A 167 3.84 21.59 -9.53
C ASP A 167 3.08 22.92 -9.43
N ALA A 168 2.97 23.63 -10.55
CA ALA A 168 2.15 24.84 -10.69
C ALA A 168 0.70 24.52 -11.09
N GLY A 169 0.27 23.25 -11.00
CA GLY A 169 -1.06 22.78 -11.35
C GLY A 169 -1.12 22.28 -12.79
N SER A 170 -0.75 23.14 -13.75
CA SER A 170 -0.75 22.84 -15.20
C SER A 170 0.63 22.61 -15.80
N SER A 171 1.70 22.83 -15.02
CA SER A 171 3.08 22.58 -15.43
C SER A 171 3.92 22.18 -14.22
N GLY A 172 4.99 21.43 -14.48
CA GLY A 172 6.04 21.15 -13.50
C GLY A 172 7.34 21.80 -13.94
N SER A 173 8.13 22.30 -12.99
CA SER A 173 9.46 22.86 -13.28
C SER A 173 10.48 22.40 -12.24
N PHE A 174 11.68 22.04 -12.71
CA PHE A 174 12.82 21.76 -11.82
C PHE A 174 13.27 23.05 -11.12
N VAL A 175 13.51 22.96 -9.81
CA VAL A 175 13.94 24.09 -8.97
C VAL A 175 15.40 23.96 -8.59
N TRP A 176 15.80 22.77 -8.14
CA TRP A 176 17.19 22.44 -7.84
C TRP A 176 17.43 20.95 -8.10
N ALA A 177 18.70 20.61 -8.36
CA ALA A 177 19.18 19.23 -8.41
C ALA A 177 20.55 19.17 -7.71
N GLN A 178 20.81 18.08 -6.98
CA GLN A 178 22.05 17.80 -6.29
C GLN A 178 22.60 16.46 -6.78
N ARG A 179 23.90 16.42 -7.06
CA ARG A 179 24.63 15.17 -7.25
C ARG A 179 25.29 14.74 -5.94
N ALA A 180 25.48 13.44 -5.79
CA ALA A 180 26.41 12.83 -4.84
C ALA A 180 27.04 11.60 -5.49
N GLY A 181 28.23 11.20 -5.06
CA GLY A 181 28.94 10.14 -5.77
C GLY A 181 30.45 10.15 -5.57
N GLY A 182 31.13 9.39 -6.42
CA GLY A 182 32.56 9.13 -6.40
C GLY A 182 33.03 8.50 -7.71
N VAL A 183 34.05 7.65 -7.66
CA VAL A 183 34.66 7.04 -8.87
C VAL A 183 34.07 5.66 -9.22
N GLY A 184 33.13 5.17 -8.42
CA GLY A 184 32.42 3.90 -8.58
C GLY A 184 30.94 4.11 -8.83
N ALA A 185 30.18 3.02 -8.89
CA ALA A 185 28.73 3.11 -9.05
C ALA A 185 28.08 3.42 -7.70
N ASP A 186 27.41 4.57 -7.62
CA ASP A 186 26.71 5.07 -6.46
C ASP A 186 25.26 5.38 -6.85
N GLU A 187 24.30 4.77 -6.18
CA GLU A 187 22.90 4.83 -6.60
C GLU A 187 21.96 5.10 -5.44
N ALA A 188 21.04 6.05 -5.61
CA ALA A 188 19.87 6.14 -4.75
C ALA A 188 18.78 5.16 -5.21
N LYS A 189 18.28 4.36 -4.27
CA LYS A 189 17.18 3.40 -4.48
C LYS A 189 15.85 3.90 -3.96
N THR A 190 15.88 4.74 -2.92
CA THR A 190 14.68 5.11 -2.18
C THR A 190 14.76 6.53 -1.62
N LEU A 191 13.60 7.14 -1.40
CA LEU A 191 13.46 8.47 -0.85
C LEU A 191 12.21 8.55 0.04
N ALA A 192 12.35 9.20 1.19
CA ALA A 192 11.23 9.53 2.08
C ALA A 192 11.38 10.97 2.59
N ILE A 193 10.28 11.61 2.99
CA ILE A 193 10.30 13.01 3.42
C ILE A 193 9.55 13.21 4.74
N ASN A 194 9.99 14.20 5.51
CA ASN A 194 9.24 14.76 6.64
C ASN A 194 9.37 16.27 6.64
N GLY A 195 8.30 16.95 6.22
CA GLY A 195 8.31 18.39 5.99
C GLY A 195 9.34 18.77 4.93
N THR A 196 10.38 19.47 5.34
CA THR A 196 11.49 19.92 4.48
C THR A 196 12.72 19.01 4.56
N SER A 197 12.70 17.99 5.41
CA SER A 197 13.76 16.99 5.49
C SER A 197 13.52 15.91 4.46
N ILE A 198 14.53 15.62 3.67
CA ILE A 198 14.52 14.59 2.63
C ILE A 198 15.55 13.54 3.03
N TYR A 199 15.16 12.28 3.08
CA TYR A 199 16.04 11.17 3.38
C TYR A 199 16.15 10.31 2.14
N VAL A 200 17.38 9.96 1.77
CA VAL A 200 17.69 9.16 0.58
C VAL A 200 18.52 7.97 1.01
N GLY A 201 18.16 6.80 0.51
CA GLY A 201 18.85 5.54 0.80
C GLY A 201 19.25 4.85 -0.50
N GLY A 202 20.30 4.05 -0.41
CA GLY A 202 20.80 3.30 -1.55
C GLY A 202 22.09 2.59 -1.23
N PHE A 203 22.96 2.49 -2.22
CA PHE A 203 24.31 1.94 -2.06
C PHE A 203 25.36 2.79 -2.75
N PHE A 204 26.61 2.64 -2.33
CA PHE A 204 27.77 3.19 -3.01
C PHE A 204 28.83 2.09 -3.18
N SER A 205 29.52 2.06 -4.32
CA SER A 205 30.66 1.16 -4.57
C SER A 205 31.97 1.93 -4.70
N SER A 206 31.90 3.26 -4.63
CA SER A 206 33.06 4.14 -4.54
C SER A 206 33.86 3.91 -3.25
N PRO A 207 35.21 3.92 -3.27
CA PRO A 207 36.02 3.91 -2.05
C PRO A 207 35.70 5.08 -1.12
N THR A 208 35.28 6.21 -1.68
CA THR A 208 34.76 7.36 -0.96
C THR A 208 33.63 7.96 -1.77
N VAL A 209 32.45 8.05 -1.16
CA VAL A 209 31.28 8.73 -1.74
C VAL A 209 31.12 10.09 -1.05
N SER A 210 30.88 11.13 -1.84
CA SER A 210 30.78 12.51 -1.37
C SER A 210 29.35 13.04 -1.48
N PHE A 211 28.84 13.60 -0.38
CA PHE A 211 27.55 14.28 -0.27
C PHE A 211 27.80 15.75 0.12
N GLY A 212 28.15 16.57 -0.88
CA GLY A 212 28.60 17.95 -0.64
C GLY A 212 29.91 17.97 0.14
N SER A 213 29.87 18.40 1.40
CA SER A 213 31.05 18.39 2.30
C SER A 213 31.16 17.16 3.18
N LEU A 214 30.13 16.30 3.19
CA LEU A 214 30.13 15.04 3.91
C LEU A 214 30.74 13.95 3.04
N SER A 215 31.45 13.02 3.65
CA SER A 215 32.01 11.86 2.96
C SER A 215 31.81 10.60 3.77
N LEU A 216 31.48 9.51 3.07
CA LEU A 216 31.43 8.16 3.60
C LEU A 216 32.51 7.34 2.90
N THR A 217 33.10 6.38 3.62
CA THR A 217 34.26 5.63 3.13
C THR A 217 34.02 4.14 3.22
N HIS A 218 34.36 3.45 2.13
CA HIS A 218 34.28 2.01 2.01
C HIS A 218 35.68 1.41 2.06
N ALA A 219 35.91 0.49 3.00
CA ALA A 219 37.23 -0.13 3.18
C ALA A 219 37.59 -1.15 2.07
N ASN A 220 36.60 -1.69 1.35
CA ASN A 220 36.76 -2.84 0.44
C ASN A 220 36.39 -2.53 -1.02
N ALA A 221 36.97 -1.48 -1.60
CA ALA A 221 36.69 -1.01 -2.98
C ALA A 221 36.13 -2.08 -3.94
N GLY A 222 34.87 -1.92 -4.37
CA GLY A 222 34.21 -2.78 -5.35
C GLY A 222 33.04 -3.62 -4.83
N THR A 223 32.76 -3.64 -3.52
CA THR A 223 31.45 -4.12 -3.01
C THR A 223 30.52 -2.93 -2.76
N LYS A 224 29.22 -3.20 -2.67
CA LYS A 224 28.20 -2.17 -2.41
C LYS A 224 28.06 -1.99 -0.90
N ASP A 225 28.17 -0.75 -0.41
CA ASP A 225 27.85 -0.41 0.98
C ASP A 225 26.58 0.44 1.03
N MET A 226 25.72 0.19 2.02
CA MET A 226 24.51 0.97 2.16
C MET A 226 24.80 2.38 2.67
N PHE A 227 24.01 3.35 2.22
CA PHE A 227 23.97 4.66 2.84
C PHE A 227 22.52 5.09 3.15
N VAL A 228 22.38 5.95 4.15
CA VAL A 228 21.21 6.81 4.35
C VAL A 228 21.71 8.24 4.56
N VAL A 229 21.24 9.16 3.75
CA VAL A 229 21.64 10.58 3.81
C VAL A 229 20.41 11.47 4.00
N LYS A 230 20.56 12.53 4.80
CA LYS A 230 19.58 13.59 4.94
C LYS A 230 19.98 14.83 4.16
N LEU A 231 19.03 15.37 3.40
CA LEU A 231 19.07 16.71 2.83
C LEU A 231 18.02 17.60 3.49
N ARG A 232 18.26 18.92 3.46
CA ARG A 232 17.29 19.96 3.80
C ARG A 232 16.92 20.72 2.53
N ASP A 233 15.62 20.82 2.26
CA ASP A 233 15.10 21.67 1.18
C ASP A 233 14.99 23.12 1.64
N GLU A 234 15.82 24.02 1.13
CA GLU A 234 15.83 25.45 1.47
C GLU A 234 14.91 26.28 0.54
N GLY A 235 14.03 25.61 -0.22
CA GLY A 235 13.10 26.25 -1.15
C GLY A 235 13.67 26.27 -2.56
N SER A 236 14.64 27.15 -2.82
CA SER A 236 15.32 27.30 -4.12
C SER A 236 16.63 26.53 -4.24
N SER A 237 17.10 25.94 -3.15
CA SER A 237 18.31 25.13 -3.08
C SER A 237 18.14 24.03 -2.04
N SER A 238 19.18 23.21 -1.86
CA SER A 238 19.22 22.19 -0.82
C SER A 238 20.62 22.06 -0.25
N SER A 239 20.72 21.47 0.94
CA SER A 239 21.98 21.17 1.62
C SER A 239 21.98 19.75 2.18
N PHE A 240 23.11 19.05 2.09
CA PHE A 240 23.32 17.79 2.80
C PHE A 240 23.59 18.08 4.29
N VAL A 241 22.91 17.35 5.18
CA VAL A 241 22.92 17.62 6.62
C VAL A 241 23.72 16.58 7.38
N TRP A 242 23.42 15.30 7.18
CA TRP A 242 24.17 14.18 7.73
C TRP A 242 24.08 12.98 6.79
N ALA A 243 25.07 12.07 6.88
CA ALA A 243 25.11 10.81 6.13
C ALA A 243 25.51 9.68 7.08
N GLN A 244 24.90 8.52 6.92
CA GLN A 244 25.18 7.31 7.70
C GLN A 244 25.43 6.13 6.76
N GLN A 245 26.39 5.29 7.12
CA GLN A 245 26.62 3.98 6.49
C GLN A 245 26.56 2.89 7.55
N ALA A 246 26.26 1.68 7.14
CA ALA A 246 26.30 0.47 7.95
C ALA A 246 26.48 -0.74 7.04
N GLY A 247 26.70 -1.91 7.63
CA GLY A 247 26.89 -3.14 6.87
C GLY A 247 28.06 -3.98 7.34
N GLY A 248 28.49 -4.92 6.51
CA GLY A 248 29.65 -5.77 6.75
C GLY A 248 30.65 -5.70 5.60
N GLY A 249 31.48 -6.74 5.47
CA GLY A 249 32.47 -6.79 4.38
C GLY A 249 31.91 -7.23 3.03
N GLY A 250 30.58 -7.29 2.88
CA GLY A 250 29.89 -7.85 1.71
C GLY A 250 29.19 -6.77 0.90
N GLU A 251 28.12 -7.15 0.20
CA GLU A 251 27.17 -6.18 -0.35
C GLU A 251 26.12 -5.87 0.70
N ASP A 252 25.89 -4.58 0.94
CA ASP A 252 24.90 -4.00 1.82
C ASP A 252 24.13 -2.93 1.02
N ILE A 253 22.81 -3.02 0.97
CA ILE A 253 21.99 -2.09 0.17
C ILE A 253 20.79 -1.65 0.99
N ALA A 254 20.51 -0.34 1.03
CA ALA A 254 19.24 0.18 1.54
C ALA A 254 18.24 0.33 0.38
N GLU A 255 17.18 -0.48 0.37
CA GLU A 255 16.20 -0.59 -0.72
C GLU A 255 14.91 0.23 -0.45
N GLY A 256 14.56 0.44 0.82
CA GLY A 256 13.34 1.16 1.19
C GLY A 256 13.52 2.06 2.41
N LEU A 257 12.89 3.24 2.38
CA LEU A 257 12.84 4.18 3.50
C LEU A 257 11.39 4.55 3.86
N ALA A 258 11.12 4.68 5.16
CA ALA A 258 9.91 5.28 5.69
C ALA A 258 10.25 6.19 6.87
N VAL A 259 9.48 7.27 7.07
CA VAL A 259 9.75 8.23 8.15
C VAL A 259 8.50 8.47 8.98
N SER A 260 8.67 8.51 10.30
CA SER A 260 7.64 8.94 11.24
C SER A 260 8.24 9.81 12.33
N GLY A 261 7.97 11.12 12.28
CA GLY A 261 8.61 12.09 13.18
C GLY A 261 10.13 12.09 13.00
N GLN A 262 10.87 11.86 14.09
CA GLN A 262 12.34 11.77 14.08
C GLN A 262 12.86 10.36 13.73
N SER A 263 11.98 9.39 13.54
CA SER A 263 12.36 8.01 13.23
C SER A 263 12.45 7.83 11.72
N VAL A 264 13.65 7.53 11.22
CA VAL A 264 13.90 7.13 9.83
C VAL A 264 14.11 5.61 9.84
N TYR A 265 13.21 4.87 9.23
CA TYR A 265 13.30 3.42 9.12
C TYR A 265 13.84 3.04 7.74
N ALA A 266 14.78 2.10 7.69
CA ALA A 266 15.33 1.57 6.46
C ALA A 266 15.21 0.04 6.40
N VAL A 267 14.95 -0.48 5.20
CA VAL A 267 15.03 -1.91 4.89
C VAL A 267 16.00 -2.13 3.75
N GLY A 268 16.52 -3.34 3.68
CA GLY A 268 17.48 -3.71 2.67
C GLY A 268 18.00 -5.11 2.89
N SER A 269 19.17 -5.40 2.33
CA SER A 269 19.84 -6.69 2.47
C SER A 269 21.33 -6.57 2.70
N TYR A 270 21.91 -7.61 3.31
CA TYR A 270 23.36 -7.78 3.45
C TYR A 270 23.80 -9.20 3.07
N THR A 271 24.98 -9.35 2.46
CA THR A 271 25.54 -10.67 2.06
C THR A 271 26.68 -11.16 2.95
N SER A 272 27.17 -10.28 3.83
CA SER A 272 28.24 -10.61 4.77
C SER A 272 27.77 -11.57 5.87
N ALA A 273 28.72 -12.27 6.50
CA ALA A 273 28.43 -13.13 7.65
C ALA A 273 27.85 -12.33 8.84
N VAL A 274 28.33 -11.10 9.02
CA VAL A 274 27.89 -10.18 10.07
C VAL A 274 27.84 -8.77 9.50
N ALA A 275 26.68 -8.12 9.60
CA ALA A 275 26.50 -6.69 9.35
C ALA A 275 26.43 -5.91 10.67
N GLN A 276 27.05 -4.72 10.71
CA GLN A 276 27.15 -3.86 11.89
C GLN A 276 26.35 -2.58 11.70
N PHE A 277 25.52 -2.25 12.70
CA PHE A 277 24.68 -1.06 12.76
C PHE A 277 24.89 -0.37 14.12
N ASP A 278 25.92 0.47 14.22
CA ASP A 278 26.29 1.23 15.43
C ASP A 278 26.23 0.41 16.73
N GLY A 279 27.05 -0.65 16.79
CA GLY A 279 27.12 -1.55 17.95
C GLY A 279 26.09 -2.70 17.96
N THR A 280 25.11 -2.71 17.05
CA THR A 280 24.22 -3.86 16.85
C THR A 280 24.73 -4.74 15.71
N SER A 281 24.96 -6.03 15.99
CA SER A 281 25.39 -7.01 14.99
C SER A 281 24.23 -7.87 14.50
N LEU A 282 24.03 -7.95 13.19
CA LEU A 282 23.13 -8.93 12.57
C LEU A 282 23.98 -10.05 11.96
N THR A 283 23.70 -11.29 12.30
CA THR A 283 24.47 -12.46 11.84
C THR A 283 23.66 -13.27 10.85
N ASN A 284 24.24 -13.57 9.69
CA ASN A 284 23.65 -14.46 8.72
C ASN A 284 23.68 -15.92 9.20
N THR A 285 22.62 -16.68 8.93
CA THR A 285 22.54 -18.10 9.30
C THR A 285 23.56 -18.94 8.52
N VAL A 286 23.86 -18.57 7.27
CA VAL A 286 24.90 -19.20 6.44
C VAL A 286 25.85 -18.14 5.90
N ALA A 287 27.04 -18.09 6.48
CA ALA A 287 28.05 -17.09 6.15
C ALA A 287 28.68 -17.28 4.76
N ASN A 288 28.86 -16.17 4.04
CA ASN A 288 29.87 -15.99 2.99
C ASN A 288 29.83 -17.05 1.87
N THR A 289 28.65 -17.29 1.33
CA THR A 289 28.47 -18.06 0.09
C THR A 289 27.74 -17.16 -0.92
N SER A 290 27.99 -17.32 -2.21
CA SER A 290 27.35 -16.54 -3.29
C SER A 290 25.84 -16.77 -3.42
N ILE A 291 25.22 -17.45 -2.45
CA ILE A 291 23.83 -17.90 -2.44
C ILE A 291 23.08 -17.47 -1.16
N SER A 292 23.69 -16.64 -0.30
CA SER A 292 23.05 -16.19 0.93
C SER A 292 23.10 -14.67 1.10
N ALA A 293 21.92 -14.09 1.31
CA ALA A 293 21.70 -12.69 1.63
C ALA A 293 20.53 -12.66 2.60
N ASP A 294 20.61 -11.82 3.63
CA ASP A 294 19.53 -11.63 4.58
C ASP A 294 19.01 -10.21 4.54
N GLY A 295 17.73 -10.06 4.79
CA GLY A 295 17.11 -8.76 4.95
C GLY A 295 17.38 -8.16 6.32
N PHE A 296 17.39 -6.83 6.37
CA PHE A 296 17.42 -6.07 7.62
C PHE A 296 16.26 -5.07 7.69
N VAL A 297 15.93 -4.70 8.93
CA VAL A 297 15.08 -3.54 9.26
C VAL A 297 15.83 -2.73 10.30
N VAL A 298 16.09 -1.46 10.05
CA VAL A 298 16.80 -0.60 10.98
C VAL A 298 16.07 0.70 11.23
N LYS A 299 16.34 1.30 12.39
CA LYS A 299 15.94 2.68 12.70
C LYS A 299 17.16 3.55 12.88
N ILE A 300 17.12 4.71 12.25
CA ILE A 300 17.99 5.85 12.49
C ILE A 300 17.15 6.93 13.18
N THR A 301 17.67 7.46 14.29
CA THR A 301 17.08 8.63 14.95
C THR A 301 17.68 9.90 14.35
N ASP A 302 16.85 10.76 13.79
CA ASP A 302 17.25 12.07 13.27
C ASP A 302 17.15 13.14 14.37
N ALA A 303 18.30 13.53 14.91
CA ALA A 303 18.42 14.59 15.91
C ALA A 303 18.48 16.01 15.27
N GLY A 304 18.13 16.13 13.99
CA GLY A 304 18.15 17.39 13.25
C GLY A 304 19.45 17.56 12.47
N THR A 305 20.59 17.63 13.16
CA THR A 305 21.93 17.82 12.56
C THR A 305 22.77 16.55 12.49
N ALA A 306 22.32 15.47 13.11
CA ALA A 306 22.98 14.17 13.08
C ALA A 306 21.93 13.05 13.06
N GLY A 307 22.25 11.95 12.39
CA GLY A 307 21.52 10.69 12.49
C GLY A 307 22.33 9.69 13.32
N SER A 308 21.68 8.79 14.04
CA SER A 308 22.35 7.66 14.71
C SER A 308 21.48 6.40 14.65
N PHE A 309 22.07 5.22 14.44
CA PHE A 309 21.30 3.98 14.46
C PHE A 309 20.80 3.71 15.90
N ALA A 310 19.53 3.33 16.03
CA ALA A 310 18.88 3.10 17.32
C ALA A 310 18.66 1.62 17.60
N TRP A 311 18.27 0.86 16.57
CA TRP A 311 18.12 -0.59 16.62
C TRP A 311 18.20 -1.18 15.21
N ALA A 312 18.50 -2.48 15.13
CA ALA A 312 18.48 -3.26 13.90
C ALA A 312 17.85 -4.65 14.16
N LEU A 313 17.08 -5.14 13.20
CA LEU A 313 16.44 -6.45 13.20
C LEU A 313 16.80 -7.20 11.91
N ARG A 314 17.02 -8.50 12.01
CA ARG A 314 17.24 -9.39 10.86
C ARG A 314 15.93 -10.03 10.42
N CYS A 315 15.72 -10.16 9.12
CA CYS A 315 14.74 -11.07 8.51
C CYS A 315 15.42 -11.96 7.47
N GLY A 316 15.54 -13.26 7.76
CA GLY A 316 16.35 -14.13 6.90
C GLY A 316 16.44 -15.59 7.34
N GLY A 317 16.97 -16.43 6.47
CA GLY A 317 17.12 -17.88 6.57
C GLY A 317 18.50 -18.31 6.08
N ASP A 318 18.59 -19.43 5.36
CA ASP A 318 19.85 -20.04 4.89
C ASP A 318 20.13 -19.80 3.39
N ARG A 319 19.28 -19.03 2.70
CA ARG A 319 19.39 -18.68 1.28
C ARG A 319 19.27 -17.17 1.07
N LEU A 320 18.69 -16.76 -0.05
CA LEU A 320 18.50 -15.36 -0.45
C LEU A 320 17.15 -14.87 0.06
N ASP A 321 17.17 -13.92 0.99
CA ASP A 321 16.02 -13.29 1.61
C ASP A 321 16.23 -11.77 1.64
N TYR A 322 15.29 -11.02 1.11
CA TYR A 322 15.42 -9.58 0.88
C TYR A 322 14.24 -8.83 1.48
N ALA A 323 14.51 -7.75 2.21
CA ALA A 323 13.50 -6.74 2.53
C ALA A 323 13.69 -5.55 1.59
N ASN A 324 12.66 -5.22 0.79
CA ASN A 324 12.81 -4.24 -0.30
C ASN A 324 11.76 -3.11 -0.27
N SER A 325 10.74 -3.20 0.56
CA SER A 325 9.72 -2.17 0.67
C SER A 325 9.31 -1.97 2.13
N ILE A 326 9.02 -0.72 2.49
CA ILE A 326 8.69 -0.35 3.87
C ILE A 326 7.70 0.80 3.89
N ALA A 327 6.79 0.79 4.86
CA ALA A 327 5.95 1.94 5.18
C ALA A 327 5.70 2.02 6.70
N ALA A 328 5.54 3.23 7.23
CA ALA A 328 5.32 3.45 8.65
C ALA A 328 4.00 4.18 8.91
N SER A 329 3.31 3.77 9.98
CA SER A 329 2.11 4.42 10.51
C SER A 329 2.29 4.56 12.03
N GLY A 330 2.84 5.71 12.44
CA GLY A 330 3.29 5.93 13.82
C GLY A 330 4.38 4.94 14.23
N THR A 331 4.11 4.15 15.28
CA THR A 331 5.02 3.11 15.79
C THR A 331 4.91 1.78 15.06
N SER A 332 3.93 1.61 14.16
CA SER A 332 3.78 0.40 13.36
C SER A 332 4.56 0.57 12.06
N VAL A 333 5.54 -0.31 11.84
CA VAL A 333 6.38 -0.34 10.64
C VAL A 333 6.08 -1.63 9.89
N TYR A 334 5.72 -1.52 8.63
CA TYR A 334 5.38 -2.65 7.76
C TYR A 334 6.48 -2.85 6.74
N VAL A 335 6.93 -4.09 6.61
CA VAL A 335 8.08 -4.48 5.80
C VAL A 335 7.61 -5.50 4.78
N GLY A 336 7.85 -5.23 3.51
CA GLY A 336 7.62 -6.15 2.40
C GLY A 336 8.95 -6.63 1.83
N GLY A 337 8.96 -7.87 1.34
CA GLY A 337 10.14 -8.49 0.80
C GLY A 337 9.87 -9.88 0.25
N PHE A 338 10.91 -10.57 -0.18
CA PHE A 338 10.80 -11.91 -0.74
C PHE A 338 11.90 -12.82 -0.21
N PHE A 339 11.64 -14.12 -0.20
CA PHE A 339 12.52 -15.11 0.45
C PHE A 339 12.56 -16.42 -0.32
N SER A 340 13.74 -17.02 -0.42
CA SER A 340 13.96 -18.32 -1.07
C SER A 340 14.33 -19.42 -0.09
N SER A 341 14.62 -19.05 1.17
CA SER A 341 14.90 -19.98 2.25
C SER A 341 13.71 -20.91 2.51
N PRO A 342 13.91 -22.23 2.74
CA PRO A 342 12.84 -23.13 3.17
C PRO A 342 12.15 -22.64 4.46
N THR A 343 12.89 -21.95 5.32
CA THR A 343 12.36 -21.27 6.49
C THR A 343 13.05 -19.93 6.65
N VAL A 344 12.28 -18.85 6.71
CA VAL A 344 12.77 -17.48 6.95
C VAL A 344 12.32 -17.02 8.33
N GLY A 345 13.25 -16.46 9.10
CA GLY A 345 13.02 -16.03 10.49
C GLY A 345 12.78 -14.53 10.64
N PHE A 346 11.90 -14.16 11.57
CA PHE A 346 11.57 -12.79 11.99
C PHE A 346 11.56 -12.72 13.53
N GLY A 347 12.74 -12.74 14.16
CA GLY A 347 12.85 -12.91 15.60
C GLY A 347 12.36 -14.28 16.05
N SER A 348 11.31 -14.34 16.87
CA SER A 348 10.69 -15.62 17.30
C SER A 348 9.67 -16.18 16.32
N LEU A 349 9.37 -15.47 15.24
CA LEU A 349 8.42 -15.88 14.20
C LEU A 349 9.17 -16.51 13.02
N SER A 350 8.50 -17.40 12.29
CA SER A 350 9.05 -17.98 11.06
C SER A 350 7.97 -18.22 10.01
N LEU A 351 8.34 -18.11 8.75
CA LEU A 351 7.53 -18.48 7.59
C LEU A 351 8.21 -19.64 6.84
N THR A 352 7.44 -20.43 6.10
CA THR A 352 7.93 -21.66 5.45
C THR A 352 7.69 -21.59 3.96
N ASN A 353 8.75 -21.69 3.16
CA ASN A 353 8.66 -21.80 1.72
C ASN A 353 8.54 -23.27 1.32
N VAL A 354 7.40 -23.67 0.78
CA VAL A 354 7.14 -25.06 0.36
C VAL A 354 7.89 -25.44 -0.91
N SER A 355 8.36 -24.45 -1.68
CA SER A 355 9.08 -24.59 -2.95
C SER A 355 10.50 -24.00 -2.85
N ALA A 356 11.25 -24.43 -1.83
CA ALA A 356 12.58 -23.90 -1.51
C ALA A 356 13.49 -23.66 -2.74
N GLY A 357 13.93 -22.42 -2.92
CA GLY A 357 14.76 -21.98 -4.05
C GLY A 357 14.01 -21.15 -5.09
N THR A 358 12.68 -21.08 -5.01
CA THR A 358 11.89 -20.02 -5.63
C THR A 358 11.56 -18.94 -4.62
N TYR A 359 11.26 -17.74 -5.08
CA TYR A 359 10.96 -16.61 -4.18
C TYR A 359 9.47 -16.55 -3.85
N ASP A 360 9.13 -16.53 -2.56
CA ASP A 360 7.80 -16.19 -2.06
C ASP A 360 7.81 -14.77 -1.47
N ILE A 361 6.67 -14.08 -1.49
CA ILE A 361 6.46 -12.78 -0.86
C ILE A 361 6.32 -12.96 0.65
N PHE A 362 6.89 -12.04 1.43
CA PHE A 362 6.49 -11.82 2.82
C PHE A 362 6.03 -10.37 3.05
N VAL A 363 5.15 -10.21 4.04
CA VAL A 363 4.82 -8.93 4.68
C VAL A 363 4.89 -9.13 6.19
N ALA A 364 5.65 -8.29 6.88
CA ALA A 364 5.82 -8.35 8.33
C ALA A 364 5.52 -7.01 8.98
N LYS A 365 5.04 -7.05 10.22
CA LYS A 365 4.89 -5.86 11.07
C LYS A 365 5.94 -5.86 12.16
N VAL A 366 6.60 -4.73 12.31
CA VAL A 366 7.47 -4.36 13.42
C VAL A 366 6.74 -3.30 14.26
N THR A 367 6.84 -3.41 15.59
CA THR A 367 6.46 -2.31 16.49
C THR A 367 7.71 -1.65 17.05
N ASP A 368 7.87 -0.36 16.78
CA ASP A 368 8.91 0.48 17.38
C ASP A 368 8.46 1.04 18.72
N THR A 369 9.24 0.79 19.76
CA THR A 369 9.01 1.33 21.12
C THR A 369 9.91 2.52 21.45
N GLY A 370 10.69 3.00 20.48
CA GLY A 370 11.65 4.09 20.63
C GLY A 370 13.09 3.58 20.59
N SER A 371 13.49 2.87 21.65
CA SER A 371 14.86 2.32 21.80
C SER A 371 15.00 0.86 21.38
N ALA A 372 13.89 0.17 21.10
CA ALA A 372 13.87 -1.22 20.69
C ALA A 372 12.68 -1.48 19.78
N ALA A 373 12.73 -2.59 19.06
CA ALA A 373 11.64 -3.03 18.20
C ALA A 373 11.54 -4.56 18.19
N SER A 374 10.35 -5.06 17.83
CA SER A 374 10.12 -6.49 17.64
C SER A 374 9.14 -6.74 16.50
N PHE A 375 9.33 -7.85 15.80
CA PHE A 375 8.33 -8.38 14.88
C PHE A 375 7.11 -8.87 15.67
N ILE A 376 5.92 -8.45 15.24
CA ILE A 376 4.65 -8.80 15.88
C ILE A 376 3.95 -9.92 15.12
N TRP A 377 3.93 -9.82 13.79
CA TRP A 377 3.39 -10.84 12.90
C TRP A 377 4.12 -10.79 11.57
N ALA A 378 4.12 -11.92 10.86
CA ALA A 378 4.57 -12.04 9.48
C ALA A 378 3.57 -12.90 8.69
N GLN A 379 3.36 -12.59 7.41
CA GLN A 379 2.48 -13.28 6.49
C GLN A 379 3.24 -13.54 5.19
N GLN A 380 3.00 -14.69 4.54
CA GLN A 380 3.55 -15.01 3.22
C GLN A 380 2.46 -15.08 2.16
N ALA A 381 2.84 -14.86 0.92
CA ALA A 381 2.04 -15.13 -0.27
C ALA A 381 2.95 -15.63 -1.39
N GLY A 382 2.44 -16.52 -2.24
CA GLY A 382 3.27 -17.13 -3.28
C GLY A 382 2.68 -18.39 -3.89
N GLY A 383 3.44 -18.99 -4.80
CA GLY A 383 3.12 -20.21 -5.51
C GLY A 383 4.33 -21.15 -5.58
N ILE A 384 4.58 -21.70 -6.77
CA ILE A 384 5.66 -22.68 -7.02
C ILE A 384 6.82 -22.10 -7.85
N LYS A 385 6.71 -20.85 -8.27
CA LYS A 385 7.72 -20.08 -9.01
C LYS A 385 8.06 -18.82 -8.21
N ASN A 386 8.69 -17.83 -8.86
CA ASN A 386 9.11 -16.62 -8.20
C ASN A 386 7.99 -15.58 -8.15
N GLU A 387 7.77 -15.01 -6.98
CA GLU A 387 6.92 -13.87 -6.71
C GLU A 387 7.76 -12.75 -6.11
N TYR A 388 7.61 -11.55 -6.66
CA TYR A 388 8.38 -10.38 -6.25
C TYR A 388 7.43 -9.26 -5.85
N PRO A 389 7.43 -8.80 -4.59
CA PRO A 389 6.84 -7.52 -4.25
C PRO A 389 7.79 -6.42 -4.71
N SER A 390 7.24 -5.31 -5.21
CA SER A 390 8.04 -4.15 -5.62
C SER A 390 7.75 -2.92 -4.76
N SER A 391 6.55 -2.82 -4.20
CA SER A 391 6.11 -1.64 -3.47
C SER A 391 5.09 -1.99 -2.39
N LEU A 392 5.13 -1.24 -1.29
CA LEU A 392 4.23 -1.36 -0.15
C LEU A 392 3.78 0.04 0.27
N ALA A 393 2.47 0.23 0.47
CA ALA A 393 1.90 1.45 1.02
C ALA A 393 0.87 1.13 2.11
N VAL A 394 0.62 2.11 2.98
CA VAL A 394 -0.29 1.95 4.13
C VAL A 394 -1.26 3.10 4.26
N ASN A 395 -2.49 2.79 4.63
CA ASN A 395 -3.48 3.76 5.08
C ASN A 395 -4.12 3.24 6.38
N GLY A 396 -3.69 3.81 7.51
CA GLY A 396 -4.09 3.35 8.84
C GLY A 396 -3.65 1.90 9.10
N ARG A 397 -4.62 0.98 9.13
CA ARG A 397 -4.42 -0.47 9.32
C ARG A 397 -4.52 -1.26 8.02
N ASN A 398 -4.76 -0.60 6.89
CA ASN A 398 -4.77 -1.23 5.58
C ASN A 398 -3.35 -1.18 5.01
N ILE A 399 -2.86 -2.33 4.56
CA ILE A 399 -1.55 -2.48 3.92
C ILE A 399 -1.80 -2.95 2.51
N TYR A 400 -1.17 -2.31 1.53
CA TYR A 400 -1.29 -2.65 0.12
C TYR A 400 0.08 -2.99 -0.41
N ILE A 401 0.16 -4.07 -1.19
CA ILE A 401 1.37 -4.48 -1.89
C ILE A 401 1.10 -4.56 -3.38
N ALA A 402 2.08 -4.18 -4.18
CA ALA A 402 2.11 -4.42 -5.61
C ALA A 402 3.43 -5.11 -5.98
N GLY A 403 3.37 -5.88 -7.06
CA GLY A 403 4.52 -6.63 -7.55
C GLY A 403 4.16 -7.41 -8.80
N TYR A 404 4.88 -8.50 -9.02
CA TYR A 404 4.63 -9.43 -10.10
C TYR A 404 4.87 -10.88 -9.68
N PHE A 405 4.22 -11.81 -10.36
CA PHE A 405 4.29 -13.24 -10.04
C PHE A 405 4.45 -14.09 -11.29
N LEU A 406 5.28 -15.13 -11.21
CA LEU A 406 5.52 -16.06 -12.31
C LEU A 406 4.70 -17.35 -12.14
N SER A 407 4.21 -17.65 -10.93
CA SER A 407 3.45 -18.87 -10.68
C SER A 407 2.14 -18.89 -11.48
N ALA A 408 1.80 -20.06 -12.01
CA ALA A 408 0.49 -20.35 -12.61
C ALA A 408 -0.68 -19.88 -11.72
N THR A 409 -0.53 -20.10 -10.41
CA THR A 409 -1.42 -19.60 -9.37
C THR A 409 -0.58 -19.26 -8.16
N ALA A 410 -0.83 -18.09 -7.58
CA ALA A 410 -0.21 -17.63 -6.34
C ALA A 410 -1.29 -17.36 -5.29
N ALA A 411 -1.08 -17.88 -4.07
CA ALA A 411 -2.00 -17.76 -2.96
C ALA A 411 -1.66 -16.56 -2.07
N PHE A 412 -2.69 -15.82 -1.66
CA PHE A 412 -2.64 -14.65 -0.78
C PHE A 412 -3.64 -14.87 0.37
N GLY A 413 -3.23 -15.65 1.37
CA GLY A 413 -4.14 -16.11 2.44
C GLY A 413 -5.26 -16.99 1.88
N SER A 414 -6.51 -16.58 2.03
CA SER A 414 -7.67 -17.31 1.48
C SER A 414 -8.04 -16.94 0.05
N THR A 415 -7.35 -15.96 -0.56
CA THR A 415 -7.54 -15.59 -1.97
C THR A 415 -6.39 -16.10 -2.82
N SER A 416 -6.57 -16.11 -4.14
CA SER A 416 -5.52 -16.50 -5.08
C SER A 416 -5.65 -15.70 -6.36
N VAL A 417 -4.52 -15.53 -7.05
CA VAL A 417 -4.45 -14.97 -8.40
C VAL A 417 -3.94 -16.04 -9.37
N THR A 418 -4.30 -15.91 -10.64
CA THR A 418 -3.90 -16.84 -11.70
C THR A 418 -3.19 -16.06 -12.79
N ASN A 419 -2.01 -16.55 -13.17
CA ASN A 419 -1.23 -15.96 -14.27
C ASN A 419 -1.98 -16.24 -15.58
N LEU A 420 -2.19 -15.20 -16.37
CA LEU A 420 -2.99 -15.21 -17.58
C LEU A 420 -2.30 -15.98 -18.71
N ASP A 421 -0.96 -16.12 -18.68
CA ASP A 421 -0.20 -17.08 -19.49
C ASP A 421 0.47 -18.15 -18.64
N ASN A 422 -0.25 -19.26 -18.48
CA ASN A 422 0.21 -20.44 -17.74
C ASN A 422 1.24 -21.30 -18.51
N SER A 423 1.73 -20.85 -19.69
CA SER A 423 2.57 -21.66 -20.57
C SER A 423 4.05 -21.28 -20.59
N THR A 424 4.43 -20.12 -20.05
CA THR A 424 5.80 -19.60 -20.12
C THR A 424 6.34 -19.10 -18.77
N ASN A 425 7.61 -18.68 -18.70
CA ASN A 425 8.22 -18.04 -17.52
C ASN A 425 7.93 -16.53 -17.50
N THR A 426 6.75 -16.12 -17.98
CA THR A 426 6.30 -14.73 -17.96
C THR A 426 5.71 -14.37 -16.61
N ALA A 427 5.83 -13.10 -16.25
CA ALA A 427 5.29 -12.55 -15.02
C ALA A 427 4.02 -11.76 -15.30
N ASP A 428 3.05 -11.83 -14.39
CA ASP A 428 1.89 -10.96 -14.39
C ASP A 428 1.90 -10.05 -13.16
N ILE A 429 1.18 -8.93 -13.24
CA ILE A 429 1.05 -7.96 -12.16
C ILE A 429 0.15 -8.54 -11.07
N VAL A 430 0.53 -8.34 -9.81
CA VAL A 430 -0.32 -8.61 -8.65
C VAL A 430 -0.42 -7.41 -7.74
N VAL A 431 -1.62 -7.20 -7.18
CA VAL A 431 -1.92 -6.25 -6.13
C VAL A 431 -2.67 -6.98 -5.04
N ALA A 432 -2.29 -6.80 -3.79
CA ALA A 432 -3.02 -7.39 -2.67
C ALA A 432 -3.14 -6.43 -1.50
N LYS A 433 -4.18 -6.65 -0.68
CA LYS A 433 -4.42 -5.93 0.55
C LYS A 433 -4.34 -6.86 1.74
N LEU A 434 -3.69 -6.39 2.81
CA LEU A 434 -3.76 -6.96 4.15
C LEU A 434 -4.43 -5.96 5.10
N THR A 435 -4.99 -6.48 6.19
CA THR A 435 -5.40 -5.67 7.34
C THR A 435 -4.59 -6.06 8.56
N ASP A 436 -4.07 -5.06 9.27
CA ASP A 436 -3.47 -5.20 10.59
C ASP A 436 -4.53 -5.16 11.69
N ALA A 437 -4.72 -6.27 12.40
CA ALA A 437 -5.60 -6.36 13.56
C ALA A 437 -4.89 -5.96 14.87
N GLY A 438 -3.59 -5.64 14.83
CA GLY A 438 -2.76 -5.39 16.00
C GLY A 438 -1.77 -6.53 16.22
N PRO A 439 -2.21 -7.70 16.74
CA PRO A 439 -1.37 -8.87 16.98
C PRO A 439 -1.26 -9.80 15.78
N SER A 440 -2.06 -9.60 14.73
CA SER A 440 -2.05 -10.43 13.51
C SER A 440 -2.35 -9.59 12.28
N GLY A 441 -1.78 -9.99 11.14
CA GLY A 441 -2.14 -9.50 9.82
C GLY A 441 -2.90 -10.58 9.04
N SER A 442 -3.78 -10.17 8.13
CA SER A 442 -4.47 -11.12 7.24
C SER A 442 -4.68 -10.51 5.85
N PHE A 443 -4.40 -11.28 4.80
CA PHE A 443 -4.81 -10.93 3.43
C PHE A 443 -6.33 -10.87 3.33
N VAL A 444 -6.83 -9.80 2.70
CA VAL A 444 -8.26 -9.51 2.52
C VAL A 444 -8.67 -9.78 1.09
N TRP A 445 -7.90 -9.28 0.13
CA TRP A 445 -8.13 -9.49 -1.29
C TRP A 445 -6.81 -9.45 -2.06
N SER A 446 -6.82 -10.08 -3.23
CA SER A 446 -5.75 -10.04 -4.23
C SER A 446 -6.35 -9.89 -5.62
N GLN A 447 -5.68 -9.15 -6.51
CA GLN A 447 -6.04 -8.95 -7.90
C GLN A 447 -4.83 -9.05 -8.82
N GLN A 448 -5.02 -9.68 -9.98
CA GLN A 448 -4.01 -9.68 -11.04
C GLN A 448 -4.39 -8.78 -12.23
N ALA A 449 -3.37 -8.46 -13.03
CA ALA A 449 -3.50 -7.89 -14.37
C ALA A 449 -2.33 -8.36 -15.24
N GLY A 450 -2.52 -8.38 -16.55
CA GLY A 450 -1.46 -8.72 -17.49
C GLY A 450 -1.95 -9.33 -18.80
N GLY A 451 -1.04 -9.98 -19.52
CA GLY A 451 -1.22 -10.47 -20.88
C GLY A 451 -0.47 -11.78 -21.11
N SER A 452 0.02 -11.97 -22.33
CA SER A 452 0.82 -13.15 -22.70
C SER A 452 2.31 -12.99 -22.43
N ASP A 453 2.77 -11.77 -22.21
CA ASP A 453 4.17 -11.40 -22.01
C ASP A 453 4.40 -10.91 -20.59
N SER A 454 5.65 -10.60 -20.23
CA SER A 454 5.95 -10.20 -18.85
C SER A 454 5.48 -8.77 -18.53
N ASP A 455 4.56 -8.69 -17.58
CA ASP A 455 3.97 -7.46 -17.09
C ASP A 455 4.36 -7.24 -15.62
N MET A 456 4.81 -6.02 -15.31
CA MET A 456 5.47 -5.72 -14.05
C MET A 456 4.73 -4.60 -13.31
N GLY A 457 4.40 -4.84 -12.03
CA GLY A 457 3.99 -3.81 -11.08
C GLY A 457 5.21 -3.32 -10.30
N TRP A 458 5.66 -2.09 -10.55
CA TRP A 458 6.86 -1.52 -9.92
C TRP A 458 6.53 -0.60 -8.74
N GLY A 459 5.50 0.24 -8.88
CA GLY A 459 5.13 1.23 -7.87
C GLY A 459 3.66 1.14 -7.47
N LEU A 460 3.38 1.50 -6.23
CA LEU A 460 2.02 1.63 -5.71
C LEU A 460 1.92 2.87 -4.81
N ALA A 461 0.79 3.57 -4.92
CA ALA A 461 0.40 4.64 -4.01
C ALA A 461 -1.09 4.53 -3.67
N VAL A 462 -1.46 5.04 -2.51
CA VAL A 462 -2.86 5.10 -2.06
C VAL A 462 -3.23 6.57 -1.88
N ASP A 463 -4.45 6.96 -2.22
CA ASP A 463 -4.90 8.31 -1.92
C ASP A 463 -5.02 8.55 -0.41
N ALA A 464 -5.06 9.83 -0.01
CA ALA A 464 -5.11 10.22 1.39
C ALA A 464 -6.35 9.64 2.12
N GLN A 465 -7.44 9.42 1.38
CA GLN A 465 -8.69 8.88 1.90
C GLN A 465 -8.68 7.35 2.02
N GLY A 466 -7.70 6.66 1.44
CA GLY A 466 -7.62 5.20 1.44
C GLY A 466 -8.63 4.52 0.52
N MET A 467 -9.23 5.27 -0.41
CA MET A 467 -10.29 4.79 -1.30
C MET A 467 -9.75 4.30 -2.62
N ASN A 468 -8.68 4.89 -3.13
CA ASN A 468 -8.09 4.51 -4.41
C ASN A 468 -6.65 4.05 -4.26
N VAL A 469 -6.35 2.91 -4.86
CA VAL A 469 -5.01 2.33 -4.97
C VAL A 469 -4.55 2.52 -6.41
N TYR A 470 -3.45 3.22 -6.61
CA TYR A 470 -2.81 3.43 -7.90
C TYR A 470 -1.62 2.51 -8.06
N VAL A 471 -1.53 1.86 -9.20
CA VAL A 471 -0.49 0.89 -9.53
C VAL A 471 0.16 1.32 -10.83
N VAL A 472 1.48 1.33 -10.85
CA VAL A 472 2.26 1.75 -12.00
C VAL A 472 3.34 0.72 -12.30
N GLY A 473 3.73 0.66 -13.56
CA GLY A 473 4.80 -0.21 -13.98
C GLY A 473 4.98 -0.21 -15.47
N SER A 474 5.23 -1.39 -16.03
CA SER A 474 5.34 -1.59 -17.48
C SER A 474 4.68 -2.88 -17.90
N VAL A 475 4.08 -2.88 -19.09
CA VAL A 475 3.61 -4.08 -19.78
C VAL A 475 4.46 -4.37 -21.01
N VAL A 476 4.50 -5.63 -21.42
CA VAL A 476 5.15 -6.09 -22.66
C VAL A 476 4.09 -6.80 -23.52
N GLY A 477 4.34 -6.93 -24.83
CA GLY A 477 3.39 -7.55 -25.74
C GLY A 477 2.40 -6.56 -26.33
N THR A 478 1.44 -7.03 -27.13
CA THR A 478 0.49 -6.16 -27.84
C THR A 478 -0.78 -5.87 -27.05
N THR A 479 -1.08 -6.65 -26.00
CA THR A 479 -2.30 -6.48 -25.21
C THR A 479 -2.13 -7.03 -23.78
N ALA A 480 -2.39 -6.18 -22.79
CA ALA A 480 -2.56 -6.57 -21.39
C ALA A 480 -3.96 -6.17 -20.91
N LYS A 481 -4.50 -6.88 -19.91
CA LYS A 481 -5.84 -6.67 -19.37
C LYS A 481 -5.80 -6.44 -17.86
N PHE A 482 -6.40 -5.34 -17.46
CA PHE A 482 -6.67 -4.98 -16.07
C PHE A 482 -8.15 -5.19 -15.83
N GLY A 483 -8.55 -6.44 -15.58
CA GLY A 483 -9.96 -6.85 -15.54
C GLY A 483 -10.65 -6.54 -16.87
N SER A 484 -11.66 -5.66 -16.85
CA SER A 484 -12.37 -5.21 -18.06
C SER A 484 -11.69 -4.05 -18.80
N GLN A 485 -10.53 -3.57 -18.32
CA GLN A 485 -9.80 -2.44 -18.89
C GLN A 485 -8.62 -2.96 -19.72
N PRO A 486 -8.72 -3.05 -21.06
CA PRO A 486 -7.60 -3.44 -21.89
C PRO A 486 -6.63 -2.26 -22.06
N ILE A 487 -5.34 -2.57 -22.10
CA ILE A 487 -4.33 -1.66 -22.63
C ILE A 487 -3.66 -2.31 -23.84
N ALA A 488 -3.50 -1.54 -24.90
CA ALA A 488 -2.78 -1.96 -26.10
C ALA A 488 -1.45 -1.22 -26.13
N ALA A 489 -0.37 -1.99 -26.27
CA ALA A 489 0.97 -1.45 -26.49
C ALA A 489 1.22 -1.35 -28.01
N ALA A 490 1.98 -0.32 -28.41
CA ALA A 490 2.22 -0.03 -29.82
C ALA A 490 3.16 -1.04 -30.52
N ASP A 491 3.94 -1.80 -29.76
CA ASP A 491 4.91 -2.78 -30.24
C ASP A 491 4.87 -4.02 -29.35
N SER A 492 4.97 -5.21 -29.94
CA SER A 492 4.93 -6.50 -29.23
C SER A 492 6.17 -6.79 -28.39
N ARG A 493 7.28 -6.05 -28.58
CA ARG A 493 8.57 -6.39 -27.93
C ARG A 493 9.09 -5.36 -26.93
N ASN A 494 8.49 -4.18 -26.83
CA ASN A 494 9.02 -3.11 -25.97
C ASN A 494 8.15 -2.89 -24.74
N GLN A 495 8.80 -2.50 -23.63
CA GLN A 495 8.08 -2.13 -22.42
C GLN A 495 7.30 -0.83 -22.65
N VAL A 496 6.04 -0.84 -22.23
CA VAL A 496 5.15 0.33 -22.23
C VAL A 496 4.69 0.60 -20.81
N ALA A 497 4.96 1.82 -20.33
CA ALA A 497 4.54 2.26 -19.02
C ALA A 497 3.01 2.33 -18.92
N TYR A 498 2.46 2.07 -17.73
CA TYR A 498 1.03 2.22 -17.45
C TYR A 498 0.75 2.87 -16.10
N VAL A 499 -0.45 3.44 -15.99
CA VAL A 499 -1.09 3.83 -14.73
C VAL A 499 -2.42 3.10 -14.64
N ALA A 500 -2.65 2.38 -13.54
CA ALA A 500 -3.89 1.67 -13.27
C ALA A 500 -4.41 2.00 -11.87
N SER A 501 -5.71 1.75 -11.63
CA SER A 501 -6.33 2.01 -10.34
C SER A 501 -7.39 1.00 -9.93
N LEU A 502 -7.47 0.76 -8.62
CA LEU A 502 -8.51 -0.01 -7.94
C LEU A 502 -9.21 0.91 -6.94
N SER A 503 -10.52 0.75 -6.77
CA SER A 503 -11.24 1.39 -5.65
C SER A 503 -11.47 0.37 -4.54
N ASP A 504 -10.90 0.62 -3.37
CA ASP A 504 -11.03 -0.20 -2.17
C ASP A 504 -12.10 0.41 -1.24
N ASN A 505 -13.29 0.58 -1.79
CA ASN A 505 -14.42 1.12 -1.05
C ASN A 505 -14.86 0.10 0.00
N THR A 506 -14.65 0.41 1.28
CA THR A 506 -15.32 -0.31 2.35
C THR A 506 -16.79 0.07 2.28
N ILE A 507 -17.59 -0.71 1.54
CA ILE A 507 -19.05 -0.54 1.57
C ILE A 507 -19.49 -0.92 2.97
N LEU A 508 -19.69 0.08 3.84
CA LEU A 508 -20.40 -0.11 5.09
C LEU A 508 -21.79 -0.60 4.71
N GLY A 509 -22.05 -1.89 4.91
CA GLY A 509 -23.36 -2.46 4.63
C GLY A 509 -24.42 -1.63 5.36
N SER A 510 -25.26 -0.92 4.64
CA SER A 510 -26.49 -0.39 5.19
C SER A 510 -27.42 -1.59 5.40
N SER A 511 -27.41 -2.16 6.60
CA SER A 511 -28.54 -3.00 6.99
C SER A 511 -29.76 -2.08 7.03
N SER A 512 -30.73 -2.30 6.16
CA SER A 512 -32.03 -1.64 6.29
C SER A 512 -32.57 -1.93 7.69
N PRO A 513 -32.89 -0.92 8.51
CA PRO A 513 -33.51 -1.16 9.81
C PRO A 513 -34.78 -1.99 9.60
N GLY A 514 -35.00 -3.01 10.45
CA GLY A 514 -36.17 -3.89 10.33
C GLY A 514 -37.48 -3.09 10.37
N GLN A 515 -38.52 -3.54 9.67
CA GLN A 515 -39.79 -2.82 9.62
C GLN A 515 -40.62 -3.03 10.89
N LEU A 516 -41.11 -1.95 11.52
CA LEU A 516 -42.08 -2.03 12.63
C LEU A 516 -43.44 -2.53 12.12
N ALA A 517 -43.82 -3.74 12.52
CA ALA A 517 -45.10 -4.32 12.14
C ALA A 517 -46.27 -3.70 12.92
N GLY A 518 -47.38 -3.39 12.23
CA GLY A 518 -48.64 -2.98 12.86
C GLY A 518 -48.69 -1.54 13.39
N VAL A 519 -47.70 -0.70 13.08
CA VAL A 519 -47.75 0.73 13.42
C VAL A 519 -48.84 1.45 12.61
N SER A 520 -49.62 2.31 13.27
CA SER A 520 -50.70 3.08 12.64
C SER A 520 -50.85 4.46 13.28
N VAL A 521 -51.48 5.40 12.56
CA VAL A 521 -51.80 6.75 13.06
C VAL A 521 -53.27 7.07 12.77
N TYR A 522 -54.01 7.54 13.77
CA TYR A 522 -55.43 7.87 13.66
C TYR A 522 -55.87 9.01 14.60
N PRO A 523 -56.86 9.84 14.23
CA PRO A 523 -57.46 9.91 12.89
C PRO A 523 -56.42 10.40 11.86
N ASN A 524 -56.65 10.04 10.60
CA ASN A 524 -55.83 10.46 9.47
C ASN A 524 -56.73 10.51 8.21
N PRO A 525 -57.19 11.70 7.78
CA PRO A 525 -56.69 13.03 8.14
C PRO A 525 -56.89 13.42 9.61
N ALA A 526 -55.90 14.13 10.15
CA ALA A 526 -55.85 14.65 11.50
C ALA A 526 -56.11 16.17 11.48
N HIS A 527 -56.59 16.71 12.59
CA HIS A 527 -56.63 18.16 12.81
C HIS A 527 -55.55 18.52 13.84
N ASN A 528 -55.95 19.03 15.00
CA ASN A 528 -55.04 19.45 16.06
C ASN A 528 -54.29 18.31 16.75
N THR A 529 -54.77 17.06 16.64
CA THR A 529 -54.15 15.90 17.30
C THR A 529 -54.30 14.63 16.46
N ALA A 530 -53.31 13.73 16.56
CA ALA A 530 -53.42 12.35 16.08
C ALA A 530 -52.88 11.39 17.15
N THR A 531 -53.22 10.11 17.08
CA THR A 531 -52.69 9.07 17.98
C THR A 531 -51.90 8.06 17.17
N ILE A 532 -50.66 7.81 17.57
CA ILE A 532 -49.85 6.71 17.03
C ILE A 532 -50.12 5.48 17.86
N ARG A 533 -50.54 4.39 17.22
CA ARG A 533 -50.61 3.07 17.84
C ARG A 533 -49.47 2.20 17.35
N LEU A 534 -48.70 1.67 18.30
CA LEU A 534 -47.59 0.76 18.06
C LEU A 534 -47.78 -0.51 18.91
N PRO A 535 -47.97 -1.69 18.29
CA PRO A 535 -48.07 -2.96 19.00
C PRO A 535 -46.69 -3.36 19.53
N LEU A 536 -46.50 -3.26 20.85
CA LEU A 536 -45.21 -3.55 21.48
C LEU A 536 -45.26 -4.91 22.19
N THR A 537 -44.87 -5.98 21.48
CA THR A 537 -44.70 -7.32 22.07
C THR A 537 -43.25 -7.65 22.43
N ARG A 538 -42.28 -6.83 21.98
CA ARG A 538 -40.83 -7.16 22.05
C ARG A 538 -39.86 -6.01 22.34
N TYR A 539 -40.35 -4.81 22.68
CA TYR A 539 -39.47 -3.62 22.82
C TYR A 539 -39.53 -3.02 24.24
N SER A 540 -38.39 -3.06 24.93
CA SER A 540 -38.16 -2.44 26.24
C SER A 540 -37.52 -1.04 26.16
N ALA A 541 -37.53 -0.41 24.98
CA ALA A 541 -36.80 0.83 24.70
C ALA A 541 -37.71 2.04 24.38
N ARG A 542 -37.16 3.26 24.52
CA ARG A 542 -37.81 4.51 24.09
C ARG A 542 -38.11 4.47 22.58
N VAL A 543 -39.32 4.88 22.21
CA VAL A 543 -39.77 5.02 20.83
C VAL A 543 -39.62 6.48 20.41
N ARG A 544 -39.02 6.72 19.24
CA ARG A 544 -38.88 8.05 18.63
C ARG A 544 -39.92 8.23 17.54
N PHE A 545 -40.54 9.40 17.50
CA PHE A 545 -41.40 9.84 16.41
C PHE A 545 -40.84 11.13 15.82
N THR A 546 -40.74 11.20 14.49
CA THR A 546 -40.23 12.36 13.76
C THR A 546 -41.22 12.71 12.65
N ILE A 547 -41.76 13.93 12.67
CA ILE A 547 -42.64 14.44 11.62
C ILE A 547 -41.80 15.27 10.65
N ILE A 548 -41.95 14.98 9.36
CA ILE A 548 -41.19 15.57 8.27
C ILE A 548 -42.18 16.15 7.27
N ASP A 549 -41.98 17.42 6.87
CA ASP A 549 -42.83 18.07 5.88
C ASP A 549 -42.57 17.59 4.44
N GLY A 550 -43.39 18.03 3.49
CA GLY A 550 -43.26 17.69 2.06
C GLY A 550 -41.96 18.17 1.39
N LEU A 551 -41.14 18.97 2.08
CA LEU A 551 -39.81 19.41 1.63
C LEU A 551 -38.67 18.63 2.28
N GLY A 552 -38.99 17.61 3.11
CA GLY A 552 -37.99 16.78 3.80
C GLY A 552 -37.45 17.40 5.09
N ARG A 553 -38.04 18.48 5.62
CA ARG A 553 -37.59 19.13 6.85
C ARG A 553 -38.26 18.50 8.06
N VAL A 554 -37.48 18.20 9.11
CA VAL A 554 -38.03 17.75 10.40
C VAL A 554 -38.75 18.93 11.07
N VAL A 555 -40.06 18.82 11.21
CA VAL A 555 -40.90 19.85 11.85
C VAL A 555 -41.18 19.54 13.32
N GLN A 556 -41.13 18.27 13.73
CA GLN A 556 -41.32 17.87 15.12
C GLN A 556 -40.60 16.56 15.41
N THR A 557 -40.06 16.42 16.62
CA THR A 557 -39.55 15.14 17.14
C THR A 557 -40.04 14.95 18.56
N CYS A 558 -40.62 13.78 18.86
CA CYS A 558 -41.05 13.43 20.20
C CYS A 558 -40.63 12.00 20.58
N TRP A 559 -40.73 11.70 21.88
CA TRP A 559 -40.26 10.46 22.46
C TRP A 559 -41.29 9.90 23.43
N ALA A 560 -41.49 8.58 23.38
CA ALA A 560 -42.33 7.86 24.32
C ALA A 560 -41.56 6.73 25.01
N ALA A 561 -41.80 6.53 26.30
CA ALA A 561 -41.37 5.32 26.99
C ALA A 561 -42.31 4.17 26.60
N SER A 562 -41.77 2.98 26.27
CA SER A 562 -42.63 1.82 26.06
C SER A 562 -43.27 1.39 27.39
N GLN A 563 -44.60 1.27 27.42
CA GLN A 563 -45.31 0.54 28.47
C GLN A 563 -45.77 -0.81 27.90
N ALA A 564 -45.88 -1.83 28.75
CA ALA A 564 -46.20 -3.18 28.32
C ALA A 564 -47.58 -3.25 27.64
N ASN A 565 -47.65 -3.97 26.52
CA ASN A 565 -48.85 -4.41 25.79
C ASN A 565 -49.62 -3.40 24.91
N ASN A 566 -49.00 -2.30 24.48
CA ASN A 566 -49.29 -1.44 23.31
C ASN A 566 -48.94 0.01 23.68
N LEU A 567 -48.38 0.77 22.74
CA LEU A 567 -48.21 2.22 22.90
C LEU A 567 -49.24 2.95 22.06
N ASP A 568 -50.15 3.67 22.72
CA ASP A 568 -50.99 4.70 22.12
C ASP A 568 -50.43 6.06 22.55
N TYR A 569 -49.80 6.78 21.62
CA TYR A 569 -49.12 8.05 21.89
C TYR A 569 -49.84 9.21 21.19
N PRO A 570 -50.32 10.23 21.93
CA PRO A 570 -50.92 11.41 21.33
C PRO A 570 -49.84 12.32 20.72
N LEU A 571 -49.97 12.62 19.43
CA LEU A 571 -49.27 13.68 18.74
C LEU A 571 -50.07 14.97 18.83
N ASP A 572 -49.41 16.00 19.34
CA ASP A 572 -49.88 17.38 19.23
C ASP A 572 -49.45 17.96 17.88
N LEU A 573 -50.42 18.45 17.12
CA LEU A 573 -50.26 18.95 15.75
C LEU A 573 -50.75 20.40 15.60
N THR A 574 -51.09 21.10 16.69
CA THR A 574 -51.73 22.43 16.64
C THR A 574 -50.92 23.48 15.89
N ASP A 575 -49.59 23.36 15.92
CA ASP A 575 -48.67 24.34 15.33
C ASP A 575 -48.22 23.96 13.91
N LEU A 576 -48.78 22.89 13.33
CA LEU A 576 -48.46 22.41 11.99
C LEU A 576 -49.54 22.86 10.99
N SER A 577 -49.10 23.43 9.87
CA SER A 577 -50.01 23.85 8.79
C SER A 577 -50.69 22.64 8.12
N PRO A 578 -51.91 22.79 7.58
CA PRO A 578 -52.55 21.75 6.78
C PRO A 578 -51.65 21.29 5.63
N GLY A 579 -51.57 19.98 5.41
CA GLY A 579 -50.69 19.40 4.41
C GLY A 579 -50.35 17.93 4.61
N LEU A 580 -49.47 17.44 3.73
CA LEU A 580 -48.97 16.07 3.73
C LEU A 580 -47.62 15.98 4.43
N TYR A 581 -47.50 15.07 5.40
CA TYR A 581 -46.31 14.83 6.19
C TYR A 581 -45.92 13.35 6.18
N ALA A 582 -44.62 13.10 6.34
CA ALA A 582 -44.08 11.78 6.66
C ALA A 582 -43.85 11.67 8.17
N LEU A 583 -44.47 10.68 8.80
CA LEU A 583 -44.27 10.35 10.21
C LEU A 583 -43.33 9.15 10.30
N TRP A 584 -42.09 9.40 10.68
CA TRP A 584 -41.09 8.35 10.93
C TRP A 584 -41.16 7.88 12.38
N VAL A 585 -41.36 6.58 12.56
CA VAL A 585 -41.44 5.90 13.86
C VAL A 585 -40.26 4.95 14.00
N GLN A 586 -39.53 5.03 15.10
CA GLN A 586 -38.34 4.21 15.37
C GLN A 586 -38.39 3.63 16.78
N ALA A 587 -38.22 2.30 16.91
CA ALA A 587 -38.08 1.61 18.19
C ALA A 587 -36.86 0.68 18.14
N GLY A 588 -35.80 1.04 18.85
CA GLY A 588 -34.51 0.34 18.74
C GLY A 588 -33.94 0.39 17.32
N ALA A 589 -33.60 -0.77 16.76
CA ALA A 589 -33.07 -0.91 15.41
C ALA A 589 -34.16 -1.04 14.33
N GLU A 590 -35.44 -1.04 14.70
CA GLU A 590 -36.56 -1.13 13.76
C GLU A 590 -37.19 0.24 13.52
N SER A 591 -37.67 0.49 12.29
CA SER A 591 -38.35 1.74 11.95
C SER A 591 -39.43 1.58 10.88
N SER A 592 -40.32 2.55 10.75
CA SER A 592 -41.34 2.63 9.70
C SER A 592 -41.73 4.06 9.42
N VAL A 593 -42.15 4.34 8.19
CA VAL A 593 -42.64 5.67 7.78
C VAL A 593 -44.13 5.53 7.46
N LEU A 594 -44.94 6.39 8.09
CA LEU A 594 -46.37 6.51 7.88
C LEU A 594 -46.67 7.82 7.15
N ARG A 595 -47.74 7.80 6.36
CA ARG A 595 -48.33 9.01 5.81
C ARG A 595 -49.20 9.67 6.89
N LEU A 596 -49.01 10.97 7.15
CA LEU A 596 -49.87 11.78 8.02
C LEU A 596 -50.43 12.95 7.19
N VAL A 597 -51.75 13.09 7.16
CA VAL A 597 -52.44 14.22 6.51
C VAL A 597 -53.03 15.09 7.62
N ILE A 598 -52.75 16.39 7.58
CA ILE A 598 -53.32 17.39 8.49
C ILE A 598 -54.26 18.28 7.67
N ASP A 599 -55.53 18.37 8.09
CA ASP A 599 -56.60 19.13 7.43
C ASP A 599 -56.96 20.41 8.20
#